data_AF-A0A7S1GAJ9-F1
#
_entry.id   AF-A0A7S1GAJ9-F1
#
_cell.length_a   1.000
_cell.length_b   1.000
_cell.length_c   1.000
_cell.angle_alpha   90.00
_cell.angle_beta   90.00
_cell.angle_gamma   90.00
#
_symmetry.space_group_name_H-M   'P 1'
#
loop_
_entity.id
_entity.type
_entity.pdbx_description
1 polymer ?
#
loop_
_entity_poly.entity_id
_entity_poly.type
_entity_poly.pdbx_seq_one_letter_code
_entity_poly.pdbx_strand_id
1 'polypeptide(L)'
;MGSGASLGASTTADEVADLAAAAETGNVFAEPWTAVVTGANSGIGEESARVLAARGVTVVLACRSLERGNAAADGIRRKHPDARLRVMELDVGHLASVRAFAAALLAALAGDDALPPLKLLMNNAGIMAVPEYRETVDGIEQQWGVNHLGHFLLTELLLPTLRANQPSRIVNLSSSAHAWCKHWDDATVPPTREGYSGTSNYGVSKVSNIFFTRELNRRNVGTGVSAYAVHPGVIYTNLQRQSTGFKVFYAIGRVFMKTIPQGAATQLYCAVLAPPVPECVAGATAEAAAKVANNTYFYSDCKEAHADTTDIAKLPDAPAQVWAVSERCVAEVAAREAARKEEEAAKAAAMPQRVTGPERVAATGSEWNAGSYHWEEKPVGAWATERLTELLGAFEVEVAGAGGGTISVSEVKSVTGDASVSVRKGKKVVFFEYAIKLEWHGDIIDAGGKVVGTCEGEVDIPDVDQESVSDGDYEIRVSVEGGGAGADALATSLRKGEASKELRATLATFWKELQAR
;
A
#
# COMPACT_ATOMS: atom_id res chain seq x y z
N MET A 1 29.81 -11.21 31.95
CA MET A 1 28.66 -12.03 31.51
C MET A 1 27.45 -11.12 31.51
N GLY A 2 27.21 -10.42 30.40
CA GLY A 2 26.02 -9.58 30.24
C GLY A 2 24.82 -10.48 29.99
N SER A 3 23.69 -10.21 30.64
CA SER A 3 22.41 -10.87 30.41
C SER A 3 22.00 -10.66 28.94
N GLY A 4 22.38 -11.58 28.06
CA GLY A 4 21.99 -11.55 26.66
C GLY A 4 20.48 -11.74 26.58
N ALA A 5 19.74 -10.67 26.32
CA ALA A 5 18.33 -10.76 26.00
C ALA A 5 18.19 -11.71 24.80
N SER A 6 17.55 -12.86 25.00
CA SER A 6 17.32 -13.80 23.92
C SER A 6 16.23 -13.23 23.00
N LEU A 7 16.64 -12.80 21.80
CA LEU A 7 15.67 -12.37 20.80
C LEU A 7 14.71 -13.52 20.44
N GLY A 8 13.45 -13.19 20.14
CA GLY A 8 12.39 -14.16 19.90
C GLY A 8 11.07 -13.53 19.45
N ALA A 9 9.97 -14.26 19.64
CA ALA A 9 8.67 -13.89 19.11
C ALA A 9 8.08 -12.60 19.71
N SER A 10 8.42 -12.28 20.96
CA SER A 10 7.98 -11.07 21.66
C SER A 10 8.88 -9.87 21.46
N THR A 11 10.04 -10.05 20.80
CA THR A 11 11.00 -8.98 20.53
C THR A 11 10.36 -7.90 19.68
N THR A 12 10.62 -6.65 20.02
CA THR A 12 10.17 -5.46 19.30
C THR A 12 11.28 -4.88 18.41
N ALA A 13 10.89 -4.07 17.43
CA ALA A 13 11.83 -3.39 16.56
C ALA A 13 12.76 -2.41 17.30
N ASP A 14 12.28 -1.71 18.33
CA ASP A 14 13.15 -0.83 19.15
C ASP A 14 14.20 -1.65 19.92
N GLU A 15 13.84 -2.79 20.53
CA GLU A 15 14.80 -3.66 21.24
C GLU A 15 15.92 -4.16 20.30
N VAL A 16 15.58 -4.51 19.06
CA VAL A 16 16.57 -4.87 18.03
C VAL A 16 17.49 -3.70 17.73
N ALA A 17 16.94 -2.50 17.54
CA ALA A 17 17.75 -1.32 17.28
C ALA A 17 18.63 -0.95 18.48
N ASP A 18 18.13 -1.07 19.72
CA ASP A 18 18.89 -0.83 20.96
C ASP A 18 20.12 -1.74 21.02
N LEU A 19 19.93 -3.03 20.77
CA LEU A 19 21.04 -3.99 20.71
C LEU A 19 22.05 -3.65 19.62
N ALA A 20 21.60 -3.22 18.43
CA ALA A 20 22.49 -2.80 17.35
C ALA A 20 23.29 -1.54 17.70
N ALA A 21 22.69 -0.58 18.39
CA ALA A 21 23.38 0.64 18.82
C ALA A 21 24.36 0.40 19.98
N ALA A 22 24.06 -0.57 20.85
CA ALA A 22 24.91 -0.92 22.00
C ALA A 22 26.16 -1.74 21.62
N ALA A 23 26.27 -2.20 20.37
CA ALA A 23 27.42 -2.97 19.91
C ALA A 23 28.71 -2.12 19.89
N GLU A 24 29.66 -2.40 20.77
CA GLU A 24 30.94 -1.67 20.88
C GLU A 24 31.76 -1.71 19.57
N THR A 25 31.61 -2.78 18.79
CA THR A 25 32.18 -2.91 17.44
C THR A 25 31.06 -3.19 16.45
N GLY A 26 31.05 -2.48 15.32
CA GLY A 26 30.03 -2.68 14.29
C GLY A 26 28.68 -2.04 14.59
N ASN A 27 28.60 -1.02 15.45
CA ASN A 27 27.41 -0.17 15.57
C ASN A 27 27.07 0.41 14.19
N VAL A 28 26.01 -0.13 13.58
CA VAL A 28 25.61 0.26 12.23
C VAL A 28 25.08 1.69 12.15
N PHE A 29 24.75 2.33 13.28
CA PHE A 29 24.23 3.70 13.33
C PHE A 29 25.32 4.75 13.58
N ALA A 30 26.59 4.36 13.68
CA ALA A 30 27.69 5.28 13.99
C ALA A 30 27.95 6.31 12.87
N GLU A 31 27.70 5.93 11.62
CA GLU A 31 27.92 6.76 10.44
C GLU A 31 26.59 7.05 9.72
N PRO A 32 26.46 8.17 8.98
CA PRO A 32 25.28 8.43 8.16
C PRO A 32 25.15 7.44 7.00
N TRP A 33 23.95 6.88 6.81
CA TRP A 33 23.59 6.06 5.65
C TRP A 33 22.08 6.16 5.35
N THR A 34 21.71 5.68 4.17
CA THR A 34 20.35 5.71 3.66
C THR A 34 19.74 4.30 3.62
N ALA A 35 18.48 4.20 4.05
CA ALA A 35 17.61 3.04 3.90
C ALA A 35 16.46 3.35 2.96
N VAL A 36 16.12 2.42 2.07
CA VAL A 36 14.87 2.47 1.30
C VAL A 36 13.89 1.46 1.90
N VAL A 37 12.68 1.90 2.23
CA VAL A 37 11.61 1.02 2.70
C VAL A 37 10.41 1.19 1.78
N THR A 38 10.09 0.14 1.02
CA THR A 38 8.90 0.12 0.16
C THR A 38 7.65 -0.10 1.01
N GLY A 39 6.55 0.60 0.74
CA GLY A 39 5.31 0.47 1.51
C GLY A 39 5.44 0.97 2.96
N ALA A 40 6.19 2.06 3.15
CA ALA A 40 6.52 2.61 4.47
C ALA A 40 5.45 3.55 5.07
N ASN A 41 4.26 3.60 4.49
CA ASN A 41 3.17 4.47 4.94
C ASN A 41 2.16 3.79 5.89
N SER A 42 2.38 2.53 6.25
CA SER A 42 1.56 1.83 7.25
C SER A 42 2.25 0.59 7.83
N GLY A 43 1.71 0.09 8.94
CA GLY A 43 2.04 -1.23 9.48
C GLY A 43 3.53 -1.40 9.80
N ILE A 44 4.07 -2.58 9.49
CA ILE A 44 5.48 -2.90 9.80
C ILE A 44 6.49 -2.11 8.94
N GLY A 45 6.08 -1.62 7.77
CA GLY A 45 6.93 -0.77 6.93
C GLY A 45 7.16 0.60 7.56
N GLU A 46 6.06 1.25 7.98
CA GLU A 46 6.11 2.51 8.72
C GLU A 46 6.90 2.39 10.03
N GLU A 47 6.64 1.32 10.79
CA GLU A 47 7.36 1.07 12.04
C GLU A 47 8.86 0.86 11.80
N SER A 48 9.23 0.16 10.73
CA SER A 48 10.65 0.00 10.37
C SER A 48 11.30 1.33 10.01
N ALA A 49 10.60 2.16 9.23
CA ALA A 49 11.05 3.50 8.91
C ALA A 49 11.21 4.37 10.16
N ARG A 50 10.24 4.32 11.09
CA ARG A 50 10.29 5.04 12.36
C ARG A 50 11.51 4.65 13.19
N VAL A 51 11.74 3.35 13.38
CA VAL A 51 12.84 2.84 14.22
C VAL A 51 14.20 3.20 13.63
N LEU A 52 14.37 3.02 12.31
CA LEU A 52 15.62 3.40 11.64
C LEU A 52 15.87 4.92 11.74
N ALA A 53 14.84 5.74 11.47
CA ALA A 53 14.97 7.18 11.51
C ALA A 53 15.24 7.73 12.92
N ALA A 54 14.66 7.11 13.94
CA ALA A 54 14.94 7.42 15.35
C ALA A 54 16.42 7.17 15.73
N ARG A 55 17.17 6.40 14.93
CA ARG A 55 18.60 6.14 15.09
C ARG A 55 19.47 6.89 14.09
N GLY A 56 18.96 7.98 13.52
CA GLY A 56 19.72 8.87 12.64
C GLY A 56 19.92 8.34 11.22
N VAL A 57 19.34 7.19 10.86
CA VAL A 57 19.34 6.68 9.48
C VAL A 57 18.47 7.60 8.62
N THR A 58 18.96 7.95 7.43
CA THR A 58 18.13 8.66 6.45
C THR A 58 17.21 7.65 5.78
N VAL A 59 15.89 7.81 5.93
CA VAL A 59 14.93 6.84 5.41
C VAL A 59 14.16 7.40 4.22
N VAL A 60 14.25 6.71 3.09
CA VAL A 60 13.40 6.93 1.92
C VAL A 60 12.13 6.09 2.08
N LEU A 61 11.01 6.75 2.35
CA LEU A 61 9.68 6.15 2.37
C LEU A 61 9.20 6.04 0.92
N ALA A 62 9.35 4.86 0.33
CA ALA A 62 8.94 4.59 -1.04
C ALA A 62 7.48 4.11 -1.06
N CYS A 63 6.56 5.01 -1.43
CA CYS A 63 5.13 4.84 -1.24
C CYS A 63 4.35 5.13 -2.53
N ARG A 64 3.31 4.34 -2.80
CA ARG A 64 2.44 4.58 -3.96
C ARG A 64 1.66 5.89 -3.87
N SER A 65 1.17 6.22 -2.68
CA SER A 65 0.53 7.51 -2.38
C SER A 65 1.52 8.40 -1.65
N LEU A 66 1.93 9.50 -2.29
CA LEU A 66 2.77 10.52 -1.67
C LEU A 66 2.11 11.15 -0.44
N GLU A 67 0.81 11.38 -0.50
CA GLU A 67 0.01 11.93 0.59
C GLU A 67 0.09 11.05 1.85
N ARG A 68 -0.26 9.76 1.75
CA ARG A 68 -0.15 8.82 2.88
C ARG A 68 1.29 8.65 3.34
N GLY A 69 2.25 8.68 2.41
CA GLY A 69 3.68 8.68 2.73
C GLY A 69 4.11 9.89 3.54
N ASN A 70 3.67 11.10 3.18
CA ASN A 70 3.93 12.34 3.89
C ASN A 70 3.26 12.35 5.27
N ALA A 71 2.00 11.92 5.36
CA ALA A 71 1.30 11.79 6.65
C ALA A 71 2.06 10.86 7.63
N ALA A 72 2.55 9.72 7.14
CA ALA A 72 3.39 8.81 7.92
C ALA A 72 4.73 9.46 8.33
N ALA A 73 5.41 10.14 7.39
CA ALA A 73 6.66 10.85 7.68
C ALA A 73 6.47 11.93 8.75
N ASP A 74 5.39 12.70 8.68
CA ASP A 74 5.08 13.74 9.67
C ASP A 74 4.71 13.12 11.03
N GLY A 75 4.03 11.98 11.03
CA GLY A 75 3.80 11.17 12.24
C GLY A 75 5.09 10.73 12.92
N ILE A 76 6.09 10.32 12.13
CA ILE A 76 7.41 9.96 12.64
C ILE A 76 8.15 11.20 13.16
N ARG A 77 8.17 12.31 12.40
CA ARG A 77 8.83 13.56 12.81
C ARG A 77 8.26 14.17 14.09
N ARG A 78 6.96 14.04 14.33
CA ARG A 78 6.34 14.47 15.60
C ARG A 78 6.92 13.73 16.82
N LYS A 79 7.31 12.47 16.65
CA LYS A 79 7.92 11.66 17.73
C LYS A 79 9.45 11.80 17.76
N HIS A 80 10.05 12.03 16.60
CA HIS A 80 11.50 12.10 16.38
C HIS A 80 11.82 13.33 15.52
N PRO A 81 11.94 14.53 16.12
CA PRO A 81 12.10 15.79 15.36
C PRO A 81 13.32 15.81 14.44
N ASP A 82 14.38 15.10 14.80
CA ASP A 82 15.62 15.02 14.03
C ASP A 82 15.59 13.93 12.93
N ALA A 83 14.46 13.25 12.75
CA ALA A 83 14.29 12.18 11.77
C ALA A 83 14.48 12.70 10.32
N ARG A 84 15.46 12.11 9.62
CA ARG A 84 15.77 12.43 8.22
C ARG A 84 14.94 11.53 7.30
N LEU A 85 13.80 12.03 6.87
CA LEU A 85 12.85 11.29 6.04
C LEU A 85 12.69 11.94 4.67
N ARG A 86 12.67 11.13 3.61
CA ARG A 86 12.34 11.55 2.25
C ARG A 86 11.23 10.66 1.71
N VAL A 87 10.10 11.26 1.33
CA VAL A 87 9.00 10.52 0.71
C VAL A 87 9.20 10.55 -0.80
N MET A 88 9.10 9.40 -1.44
CA MET A 88 9.28 9.24 -2.88
C MET A 88 8.20 8.32 -3.44
N GLU A 89 7.66 8.67 -4.60
CA GLU A 89 6.61 7.91 -5.25
C GLU A 89 7.17 6.58 -5.79
N LEU A 90 6.53 5.48 -5.41
CA LEU A 90 6.83 4.15 -5.93
C LEU A 90 5.56 3.30 -5.93
N ASP A 91 5.05 3.01 -7.13
CA ASP A 91 4.12 1.89 -7.34
C ASP A 91 4.92 0.66 -7.76
N VAL A 92 5.17 -0.26 -6.81
CA VAL A 92 5.89 -1.51 -7.08
C VAL A 92 5.14 -2.42 -8.06
N GLY A 93 3.83 -2.23 -8.27
CA GLY A 93 3.06 -2.96 -9.26
C GLY A 93 3.17 -2.41 -10.67
N HIS A 94 3.98 -1.37 -10.92
CA HIS A 94 4.13 -0.73 -12.22
C HIS A 94 5.62 -0.57 -12.55
N LEU A 95 6.14 -1.37 -13.48
CA LEU A 95 7.59 -1.44 -13.74
C LEU A 95 8.18 -0.11 -14.24
N ALA A 96 7.40 0.72 -14.96
CA ALA A 96 7.86 2.06 -15.32
C ALA A 96 7.98 3.00 -14.10
N SER A 97 7.08 2.88 -13.10
CA SER A 97 7.21 3.59 -11.82
C SER A 97 8.45 3.13 -11.05
N VAL A 98 8.73 1.82 -11.02
CA VAL A 98 9.96 1.26 -10.41
C VAL A 98 11.22 1.86 -11.04
N ARG A 99 11.29 1.93 -12.38
CA ARG A 99 12.42 2.54 -13.10
C ARG A 99 12.56 4.03 -12.80
N ALA A 100 11.45 4.76 -12.79
CA ALA A 100 11.45 6.20 -12.49
C ALA A 100 11.91 6.48 -11.05
N PHE A 101 11.42 5.69 -10.08
CA PHE A 101 11.86 5.77 -8.68
C PHE A 101 13.36 5.50 -8.55
N ALA A 102 13.86 4.41 -9.15
CA ALA A 102 15.27 4.05 -9.07
C ALA A 102 16.16 5.16 -9.68
N ALA A 103 15.79 5.69 -10.83
CA ALA A 103 16.51 6.81 -11.46
C ALA A 103 16.52 8.07 -10.57
N ALA A 104 15.37 8.44 -10.00
CA ALA A 104 15.26 9.58 -9.11
C ALA A 104 16.07 9.40 -7.81
N LEU A 105 16.11 8.18 -7.26
CA LEU A 105 16.88 7.87 -6.07
C LEU A 105 18.38 7.91 -6.35
N LEU A 106 18.83 7.32 -7.45
CA LEU A 106 20.24 7.36 -7.85
C LEU A 106 20.72 8.79 -8.09
N ALA A 107 19.88 9.65 -8.69
CA ALA A 107 20.17 11.07 -8.82
C ALA A 107 20.28 11.76 -7.44
N ALA A 108 19.37 11.45 -6.51
CA ALA A 108 19.40 11.98 -5.15
C ALA A 108 20.62 11.50 -4.33
N LEU A 109 21.23 10.37 -4.69
CA LEU A 109 22.45 9.85 -4.06
C LEU A 109 23.75 10.43 -4.66
N ALA A 110 23.68 11.09 -5.82
CA ALA A 110 24.86 11.57 -6.56
C ALA A 110 25.02 13.10 -6.62
N GLY A 111 24.01 13.87 -6.20
CA GLY A 111 24.04 15.35 -6.29
C GLY A 111 24.90 16.05 -5.22
N ASP A 112 25.02 17.38 -5.33
CA ASP A 112 25.81 18.19 -4.37
C ASP A 112 25.24 18.13 -2.94
N ASP A 113 23.91 18.00 -2.82
CA ASP A 113 23.18 17.71 -1.57
C ASP A 113 22.80 16.23 -1.48
N ALA A 114 23.74 15.34 -1.81
CA ALA A 114 23.51 13.90 -1.87
C ALA A 114 22.98 13.34 -0.54
N LEU A 115 22.02 12.43 -0.66
CA LEU A 115 21.68 11.53 0.44
C LEU A 115 22.93 10.72 0.85
N PRO A 116 23.07 10.35 2.14
CA PRO A 116 24.12 9.44 2.56
C PRO A 116 24.11 8.12 1.78
N PRO A 117 25.22 7.37 1.76
CA PRO A 117 25.33 6.08 1.05
C PRO A 117 24.15 5.15 1.28
N LEU A 118 23.55 4.61 0.21
CA LEU A 118 22.51 3.60 0.31
C LEU A 118 23.11 2.29 0.82
N LYS A 119 22.70 1.85 2.01
CA LYS A 119 23.18 0.60 2.63
C LYS A 119 22.11 -0.45 2.90
N LEU A 120 20.84 -0.09 2.78
CA LEU A 120 19.71 -0.98 3.06
C LEU A 120 18.58 -0.80 2.05
N LEU A 121 18.15 -1.90 1.45
CA LEU A 121 16.89 -1.99 0.71
C LEU A 121 15.95 -2.96 1.42
N MET A 122 14.80 -2.46 1.88
CA MET A 122 13.73 -3.27 2.46
C MET A 122 12.58 -3.39 1.46
N ASN A 123 12.53 -4.51 0.76
CA ASN A 123 11.43 -4.93 -0.12
C ASN A 123 10.26 -5.44 0.75
N ASN A 124 9.59 -4.49 1.40
CA ASN A 124 8.52 -4.68 2.39
C ASN A 124 7.11 -4.59 1.80
N ALA A 125 6.90 -3.87 0.70
CA ALA A 125 5.57 -3.66 0.16
C ALA A 125 4.94 -5.01 -0.25
N GLY A 126 3.62 -5.10 -0.15
CA GLY A 126 2.93 -6.28 -0.64
C GLY A 126 1.43 -6.19 -0.53
N ILE A 127 0.77 -7.09 -1.22
CA ILE A 127 -0.67 -7.35 -1.17
C ILE A 127 -0.91 -8.83 -0.91
N MET A 128 -2.07 -9.17 -0.37
CA MET A 128 -2.42 -10.52 0.02
C MET A 128 -3.89 -10.79 -0.26
N ALA A 129 -4.20 -12.04 -0.60
CA ALA A 129 -5.56 -12.58 -0.63
C ALA A 129 -6.50 -11.76 -1.53
N VAL A 130 -6.01 -11.38 -2.71
CA VAL A 130 -6.84 -10.78 -3.78
C VAL A 130 -7.86 -11.86 -4.21
N PRO A 131 -9.17 -11.69 -3.98
CA PRO A 131 -10.15 -12.77 -4.14
C PRO A 131 -10.31 -13.23 -5.59
N GLU A 132 -10.24 -12.27 -6.52
CA GLU A 132 -10.40 -12.50 -7.96
C GLU A 132 -9.08 -12.30 -8.69
N TYR A 133 -8.90 -13.00 -9.81
CA TYR A 133 -7.73 -12.78 -10.66
C TYR A 133 -7.71 -11.34 -11.19
N ARG A 134 -6.63 -10.64 -10.90
CA ARG A 134 -6.33 -9.30 -11.39
C ARG A 134 -4.92 -9.25 -11.93
N GLU A 135 -4.69 -8.33 -12.84
CA GLU A 135 -3.36 -8.05 -13.37
C GLU A 135 -2.91 -6.67 -12.89
N THR A 136 -1.59 -6.50 -12.80
CA THR A 136 -0.98 -5.18 -12.75
C THR A 136 -1.17 -4.45 -14.09
N VAL A 137 -0.84 -3.17 -14.13
CA VAL A 137 -0.85 -2.38 -15.37
C VAL A 137 0.09 -2.94 -16.45
N ASP A 138 1.04 -3.79 -16.06
CA ASP A 138 2.01 -4.45 -16.94
C ASP A 138 1.51 -5.81 -17.45
N GLY A 139 0.28 -6.24 -17.08
CA GLY A 139 -0.29 -7.51 -17.49
C GLY A 139 0.34 -8.71 -16.80
N ILE A 140 0.70 -8.57 -15.52
CA ILE A 140 1.25 -9.63 -14.65
C ILE A 140 0.26 -9.88 -13.52
N GLU A 141 0.06 -11.13 -13.08
CA GLU A 141 -0.82 -11.41 -11.93
C GLU A 141 -0.48 -10.52 -10.73
N GLN A 142 -1.51 -9.93 -10.13
CA GLN A 142 -1.36 -8.79 -9.24
C GLN A 142 -0.47 -9.07 -8.01
N GLN A 143 -0.64 -10.23 -7.35
CA GLN A 143 0.12 -10.55 -6.14
C GLN A 143 1.59 -10.84 -6.47
N TRP A 144 1.88 -11.60 -7.52
CA TRP A 144 3.24 -11.88 -7.94
C TRP A 144 3.94 -10.63 -8.50
N GLY A 145 3.23 -9.83 -9.29
CA GLY A 145 3.73 -8.56 -9.83
C GLY A 145 4.15 -7.58 -8.72
N VAL A 146 3.28 -7.37 -7.73
CA VAL A 146 3.52 -6.44 -6.61
C VAL A 146 4.52 -7.00 -5.58
N ASN A 147 4.34 -8.25 -5.14
CA ASN A 147 5.14 -8.79 -4.04
C ASN A 147 6.55 -9.21 -4.47
N HIS A 148 6.72 -9.59 -5.74
CA HIS A 148 7.95 -10.18 -6.27
C HIS A 148 8.54 -9.38 -7.44
N LEU A 149 7.87 -9.32 -8.60
CA LEU A 149 8.50 -8.80 -9.84
C LEU A 149 8.94 -7.32 -9.72
N GLY A 150 8.13 -6.47 -9.11
CA GLY A 150 8.48 -5.07 -8.85
C GLY A 150 9.72 -4.92 -7.98
N HIS A 151 9.82 -5.71 -6.90
CA HIS A 151 10.98 -5.72 -6.01
C HIS A 151 12.22 -6.34 -6.66
N PHE A 152 12.03 -7.36 -7.51
CA PHE A 152 13.11 -7.93 -8.32
C PHE A 152 13.75 -6.85 -9.18
N LEU A 153 12.93 -6.13 -9.97
CA LEU A 153 13.43 -5.04 -10.83
C LEU A 153 14.06 -3.91 -10.00
N LEU A 154 13.41 -3.49 -8.90
CA LEU A 154 13.95 -2.45 -8.02
C LEU A 154 15.33 -2.83 -7.48
N THR A 155 15.47 -4.08 -7.04
CA THR A 155 16.73 -4.60 -6.50
C THR A 155 17.82 -4.58 -7.57
N GLU A 156 17.54 -5.11 -8.77
CA GLU A 156 18.51 -5.13 -9.87
C GLU A 156 18.99 -3.71 -10.24
N LEU A 157 18.08 -2.73 -10.26
CA LEU A 157 18.43 -1.34 -10.58
C LEU A 157 19.29 -0.67 -9.50
N LEU A 158 19.11 -1.02 -8.23
CA LEU A 158 19.84 -0.44 -7.10
C LEU A 158 21.08 -1.25 -6.69
N LEU A 159 21.22 -2.48 -7.16
CA LEU A 159 22.28 -3.40 -6.77
C LEU A 159 23.70 -2.85 -7.05
N PRO A 160 24.00 -2.18 -8.17
CA PRO A 160 25.32 -1.59 -8.39
C PRO A 160 25.71 -0.59 -7.29
N THR A 161 24.76 0.25 -6.85
CA THR A 161 24.98 1.22 -5.78
C THR A 161 25.14 0.55 -4.42
N LEU A 162 24.36 -0.50 -4.12
CA LEU A 162 24.51 -1.27 -2.88
C LEU A 162 25.89 -1.95 -2.81
N ARG A 163 26.38 -2.51 -3.93
CA ARG A 163 27.73 -3.09 -4.02
C ARG A 163 28.83 -2.06 -3.81
N ALA A 164 28.68 -0.87 -4.38
CA ALA A 164 29.63 0.23 -4.20
C ALA A 164 29.71 0.72 -2.75
N ASN A 165 28.64 0.57 -1.97
CA ASN A 165 28.53 1.06 -0.59
C ASN A 165 28.57 -0.08 0.45
N GLN A 166 29.27 -1.16 0.15
CA GLN A 166 29.40 -2.31 1.04
C GLN A 166 30.06 -1.96 2.41
N PRO A 167 29.73 -2.67 3.50
CA PRO A 167 28.72 -3.73 3.57
C PRO A 167 27.30 -3.17 3.46
N SER A 168 26.47 -3.81 2.64
CA SER A 168 25.08 -3.42 2.38
C SER A 168 24.14 -4.62 2.50
N ARG A 169 22.86 -4.36 2.73
CA ARG A 169 21.87 -5.39 3.07
C ARG A 169 20.59 -5.23 2.24
N ILE A 170 19.99 -6.36 1.87
CA ILE A 170 18.70 -6.43 1.19
C ILE A 170 17.79 -7.33 2.02
N VAL A 171 16.60 -6.85 2.37
CA VAL A 171 15.61 -7.58 3.16
C VAL A 171 14.35 -7.75 2.33
N ASN A 172 14.04 -8.99 1.99
CA ASN A 172 12.87 -9.38 1.19
C ASN A 172 11.77 -9.92 2.11
N LEU A 173 10.62 -9.25 2.14
CA LEU A 173 9.51 -9.69 2.98
C LEU A 173 8.82 -10.91 2.36
N SER A 174 8.93 -12.03 3.06
CA SER A 174 8.23 -13.30 2.78
C SER A 174 7.17 -13.55 3.86
N SER A 175 6.77 -14.81 4.05
CA SER A 175 5.77 -15.23 5.05
C SER A 175 5.80 -16.74 5.22
N SER A 176 5.33 -17.27 6.35
CA SER A 176 4.98 -18.69 6.49
C SER A 176 3.96 -19.17 5.46
N ALA A 177 3.20 -18.24 4.85
CA ALA A 177 2.35 -18.51 3.69
C ALA A 177 3.11 -19.07 2.48
N HIS A 178 4.46 -19.03 2.43
CA HIS A 178 5.22 -19.76 1.41
C HIS A 178 4.85 -21.25 1.37
N ALA A 179 4.51 -21.86 2.52
CA ALA A 179 4.04 -23.24 2.61
C ALA A 179 2.65 -23.48 1.98
N TRP A 180 1.93 -22.42 1.60
CA TRP A 180 0.68 -22.55 0.83
C TRP A 180 0.94 -22.79 -0.67
N CYS A 181 2.18 -22.57 -1.13
CA CYS A 181 2.61 -22.98 -2.46
C CYS A 181 2.78 -24.50 -2.47
N LYS A 182 1.71 -25.23 -2.80
CA LYS A 182 1.74 -26.70 -2.80
C LYS A 182 2.62 -27.28 -3.91
N HIS A 183 2.67 -26.62 -5.07
CA HIS A 183 3.43 -27.02 -6.23
C HIS A 183 4.05 -25.76 -6.83
N TRP A 184 5.37 -25.79 -7.05
CA TRP A 184 6.09 -24.73 -7.72
C TRP A 184 6.61 -25.27 -9.06
N ASP A 185 6.39 -24.52 -10.13
CA ASP A 185 6.79 -24.87 -11.50
C ASP A 185 7.03 -23.56 -12.28
N ASP A 186 8.20 -23.42 -12.90
CA ASP A 186 8.57 -22.23 -13.67
C ASP A 186 7.71 -22.00 -14.92
N ALA A 187 7.09 -23.06 -15.45
CA ALA A 187 6.13 -22.95 -16.54
C ALA A 187 4.80 -22.28 -16.11
N THR A 188 4.51 -22.25 -14.81
CA THR A 188 3.25 -21.73 -14.24
C THR A 188 3.41 -20.40 -13.49
N VAL A 189 4.62 -19.82 -13.53
CA VAL A 189 4.96 -18.55 -12.91
C VAL A 189 5.32 -17.53 -14.01
N PRO A 190 4.74 -16.31 -14.02
CA PRO A 190 3.69 -15.82 -13.13
C PRO A 190 2.38 -16.58 -13.32
N PRO A 191 1.52 -16.66 -12.28
CA PRO A 191 0.25 -17.35 -12.41
C PRO A 191 -0.69 -16.73 -13.46
N THR A 192 -1.51 -17.57 -14.08
CA THR A 192 -2.55 -17.13 -15.03
C THR A 192 -3.94 -17.16 -14.40
N ARG A 193 -4.95 -16.75 -15.17
CA ARG A 193 -6.35 -16.74 -14.75
C ARG A 193 -6.87 -18.16 -14.48
N GLU A 194 -6.41 -19.13 -15.25
CA GLU A 194 -6.82 -20.53 -15.13
C GLU A 194 -6.34 -21.12 -13.80
N GLY A 195 -7.27 -21.54 -12.95
CA GLY A 195 -6.94 -22.15 -11.66
C GLY A 195 -6.48 -21.17 -10.58
N TYR A 196 -6.75 -19.86 -10.74
CA TYR A 196 -6.40 -18.86 -9.73
C TYR A 196 -7.02 -19.15 -8.36
N SER A 197 -6.19 -19.09 -7.33
CA SER A 197 -6.56 -19.21 -5.93
C SER A 197 -5.80 -18.16 -5.14
N GLY A 198 -6.51 -17.14 -4.64
CA GLY A 198 -5.89 -16.00 -3.98
C GLY A 198 -4.92 -16.36 -2.85
N THR A 199 -5.13 -17.49 -2.15
CA THR A 199 -4.22 -17.99 -1.11
C THR A 199 -3.02 -18.77 -1.66
N SER A 200 -3.23 -19.64 -2.66
CA SER A 200 -2.15 -20.41 -3.29
C SER A 200 -1.19 -19.48 -4.03
N ASN A 201 -1.72 -18.54 -4.82
CA ASN A 201 -0.93 -17.59 -5.59
C ASN A 201 -0.18 -16.58 -4.68
N TYR A 202 -0.77 -16.23 -3.54
CA TYR A 202 -0.02 -15.51 -2.50
C TYR A 202 1.18 -16.33 -2.01
N GLY A 203 1.00 -17.62 -1.75
CA GLY A 203 2.09 -18.54 -1.40
C GLY A 203 3.18 -18.60 -2.47
N VAL A 204 2.80 -18.66 -3.75
CA VAL A 204 3.74 -18.58 -4.90
C VAL A 204 4.55 -17.28 -4.85
N SER A 205 3.92 -16.14 -4.59
CA SER A 205 4.63 -14.86 -4.47
C SER A 205 5.63 -14.84 -3.30
N LYS A 206 5.29 -15.46 -2.17
CA LYS A 206 6.14 -15.46 -0.96
C LYS A 206 7.27 -16.47 -1.01
N VAL A 207 7.07 -17.62 -1.65
CA VAL A 207 8.18 -18.55 -1.94
C VAL A 207 9.12 -17.98 -3.00
N SER A 208 8.61 -17.23 -3.99
CA SER A 208 9.44 -16.53 -4.99
C SER A 208 10.41 -15.55 -4.31
N ASN A 209 10.00 -14.88 -3.23
CA ASN A 209 10.91 -14.01 -2.46
C ASN A 209 12.01 -14.78 -1.72
N ILE A 210 11.77 -16.03 -1.28
CA ILE A 210 12.80 -16.89 -0.69
C ILE A 210 13.79 -17.35 -1.76
N PHE A 211 13.28 -17.85 -2.90
CA PHE A 211 14.08 -18.26 -4.05
C PHE A 211 14.94 -17.12 -4.61
N PHE A 212 14.35 -15.92 -4.70
CA PHE A 212 15.06 -14.71 -5.08
C PHE A 212 16.20 -14.36 -4.12
N THR A 213 15.96 -14.39 -2.80
CA THR A 213 17.03 -14.15 -1.81
C THR A 213 18.19 -15.12 -1.98
N ARG A 214 17.90 -16.42 -2.17
CA ARG A 214 18.94 -17.45 -2.35
C ARG A 214 19.78 -17.19 -3.59
N GLU A 215 19.12 -16.96 -4.73
CA GLU A 215 19.81 -16.69 -5.99
C GLU A 215 20.58 -15.36 -5.97
N LEU A 216 20.02 -14.34 -5.31
CA LEU A 216 20.69 -13.05 -5.13
C LEU A 216 21.98 -13.19 -4.33
N ASN A 217 21.99 -13.97 -3.25
CA ASN A 217 23.22 -14.27 -2.51
C ASN A 217 24.21 -15.08 -3.36
N ARG A 218 23.74 -16.06 -4.15
CA ARG A 218 24.61 -16.81 -5.09
C ARG A 218 25.28 -15.90 -6.11
N ARG A 219 24.59 -14.84 -6.54
CA ARG A 219 25.10 -13.82 -7.48
C ARG A 219 25.91 -12.71 -6.82
N ASN A 220 25.90 -12.61 -5.49
CA ASN A 220 26.58 -11.55 -4.72
C ASN A 220 27.78 -12.05 -3.90
N VAL A 221 28.28 -13.25 -4.21
CA VAL A 221 29.50 -13.79 -3.61
C VAL A 221 30.64 -12.78 -3.72
N GLY A 222 31.29 -12.49 -2.59
CA GLY A 222 32.43 -11.57 -2.53
C GLY A 222 32.11 -10.08 -2.74
N THR A 223 30.84 -9.70 -2.91
CA THR A 223 30.46 -8.30 -3.25
C THR A 223 30.23 -7.39 -2.04
N GLY A 224 30.15 -7.97 -0.83
CA GLY A 224 29.80 -7.28 0.41
C GLY A 224 28.30 -7.00 0.58
N VAL A 225 27.43 -7.56 -0.27
CA VAL A 225 25.96 -7.38 -0.18
C VAL A 225 25.28 -8.67 0.29
N SER A 226 24.64 -8.62 1.45
CA SER A 226 23.89 -9.77 2.01
C SER A 226 22.38 -9.61 1.82
N ALA A 227 21.70 -10.66 1.37
CA ALA A 227 20.24 -10.69 1.25
C ALA A 227 19.59 -11.67 2.23
N TYR A 228 18.41 -11.30 2.75
CA TYR A 228 17.65 -12.08 3.72
C TYR A 228 16.17 -12.13 3.34
N ALA A 229 15.52 -13.28 3.55
CA ALA A 229 14.07 -13.43 3.45
C ALA A 229 13.47 -13.45 4.85
N VAL A 230 12.35 -12.75 5.08
CA VAL A 230 11.81 -12.59 6.43
C VAL A 230 10.34 -12.99 6.50
N HIS A 231 9.98 -13.80 7.50
CA HIS A 231 8.61 -13.90 7.99
C HIS A 231 8.41 -12.96 9.17
N PRO A 232 7.46 -12.01 9.09
CA PRO A 232 7.26 -11.04 10.15
C PRO A 232 6.38 -11.57 11.31
N GLY A 233 5.89 -12.82 11.24
CA GLY A 233 4.86 -13.34 12.13
C GLY A 233 3.44 -13.07 11.63
N VAL A 234 2.44 -13.54 12.36
CA VAL A 234 1.02 -13.23 12.10
C VAL A 234 0.69 -11.90 12.75
N ILE A 235 0.47 -10.86 11.94
CA ILE A 235 0.24 -9.49 12.41
C ILE A 235 -1.12 -9.02 11.90
N TYR A 236 -1.84 -8.28 12.74
CA TYR A 236 -3.00 -7.51 12.29
C TYR A 236 -2.51 -6.25 11.59
N THR A 237 -2.54 -6.23 10.25
CA THR A 237 -2.16 -5.06 9.43
C THR A 237 -3.26 -4.75 8.43
N ASN A 238 -3.24 -3.55 7.84
CA ASN A 238 -4.21 -3.09 6.82
C ASN A 238 -4.27 -3.97 5.54
N LEU A 239 -3.38 -4.97 5.39
CA LEU A 239 -3.37 -5.95 4.30
C LEU A 239 -4.61 -6.88 4.23
N GLN A 240 -5.55 -6.76 5.16
CA GLN A 240 -6.62 -7.75 5.41
C GLN A 240 -8.03 -7.30 5.00
N ARG A 241 -8.18 -6.18 4.26
CA ARG A 241 -9.51 -5.60 3.92
C ARG A 241 -10.37 -6.44 2.95
N GLN A 242 -9.84 -7.47 2.29
CA GLN A 242 -10.47 -8.06 1.08
C GLN A 242 -11.16 -9.44 1.24
N SER A 243 -11.28 -10.06 2.44
CA SER A 243 -12.11 -11.28 2.55
C SER A 243 -12.89 -11.47 3.87
N THR A 244 -14.17 -11.83 3.75
CA THR A 244 -15.11 -12.05 4.86
C THR A 244 -14.78 -13.31 5.68
N GLY A 245 -14.24 -14.37 5.06
CA GLY A 245 -13.88 -15.62 5.74
C GLY A 245 -12.68 -15.51 6.67
N PHE A 246 -11.72 -14.62 6.38
CA PHE A 246 -10.56 -14.39 7.24
C PHE A 246 -10.89 -13.60 8.51
N LYS A 247 -11.92 -12.74 8.49
CA LYS A 247 -12.39 -11.99 9.68
C LYS A 247 -12.81 -12.94 10.82
N VAL A 248 -13.39 -14.10 10.48
CA VAL A 248 -13.83 -15.12 11.45
C VAL A 248 -12.65 -15.95 11.99
N PHE A 249 -11.70 -16.34 11.13
CA PHE A 249 -10.49 -17.06 11.55
C PHE A 249 -9.60 -16.23 12.51
N TYR A 250 -9.50 -14.92 12.27
CA TYR A 250 -8.71 -13.99 13.07
C TYR A 250 -9.39 -13.56 14.39
N ALA A 251 -10.74 -13.61 14.47
CA ALA A 251 -11.46 -13.37 15.72
C ALA A 251 -11.11 -14.40 16.82
N ILE A 252 -10.75 -15.63 16.42
CA ILE A 252 -10.33 -16.73 17.31
C ILE A 252 -8.82 -16.68 17.61
N GLY A 253 -8.00 -16.10 16.72
CA GLY A 253 -6.53 -16.05 16.82
C GLY A 253 -5.92 -14.84 17.55
N ARG A 254 -6.74 -13.94 18.12
CA ARG A 254 -6.29 -12.67 18.73
C ARG A 254 -5.21 -12.81 19.82
N VAL A 255 -5.09 -13.98 20.45
CA VAL A 255 -4.10 -14.26 21.51
C VAL A 255 -2.72 -14.63 20.95
N PHE A 256 -2.61 -14.97 19.66
CA PHE A 256 -1.35 -15.38 19.01
C PHE A 256 -0.82 -14.36 17.97
N MET A 257 -1.43 -13.17 17.88
CA MET A 257 -1.01 -12.13 16.93
C MET A 257 0.07 -11.22 17.51
N LYS A 258 1.07 -10.92 16.71
CA LYS A 258 2.11 -9.95 17.04
C LYS A 258 1.60 -8.52 16.92
N THR A 259 2.13 -7.64 17.75
CA THR A 259 1.99 -6.19 17.59
C THR A 259 2.80 -5.71 16.39
N ILE A 260 2.53 -4.49 15.88
CA ILE A 260 3.33 -3.89 14.80
C ILE A 260 4.83 -3.81 15.15
N PRO A 261 5.24 -3.33 16.34
CA PRO A 261 6.64 -3.37 16.76
C PRO A 261 7.25 -4.77 16.75
N GLN A 262 6.50 -5.79 17.21
CA GLN A 262 6.96 -7.19 17.20
C GLN A 262 7.04 -7.77 15.78
N GLY A 263 6.13 -7.34 14.91
CA GLY A 263 6.10 -7.73 13.52
C GLY A 263 7.28 -7.18 12.70
N ALA A 264 7.68 -5.94 13.00
CA ALA A 264 8.82 -5.29 12.36
C ALA A 264 10.18 -5.82 12.88
N ALA A 265 10.21 -6.47 14.05
CA ALA A 265 11.45 -6.88 14.71
C ALA A 265 12.36 -7.77 13.86
N THR A 266 11.80 -8.79 13.19
CA THR A 266 12.64 -9.74 12.41
C THR A 266 13.25 -9.08 11.18
N GLN A 267 12.52 -8.20 10.49
CA GLN A 267 13.09 -7.48 9.35
C GLN A 267 14.13 -6.45 9.79
N LEU A 268 13.93 -5.81 10.94
CA LEU A 268 14.96 -4.97 11.57
C LEU A 268 16.18 -5.79 11.98
N TYR A 269 15.98 -6.99 12.52
CA TYR A 269 17.09 -7.87 12.89
C TYR A 269 17.95 -8.17 11.67
N CYS A 270 17.36 -8.57 10.55
CA CYS A 270 18.08 -8.76 9.30
C CYS A 270 18.74 -7.47 8.77
N ALA A 271 18.08 -6.33 8.95
CA ALA A 271 18.57 -5.03 8.50
C ALA A 271 19.79 -4.53 9.29
N VAL A 272 19.89 -4.79 10.60
CA VAL A 272 20.90 -4.14 11.46
C VAL A 272 21.73 -5.06 12.36
N LEU A 273 21.30 -6.31 12.60
CA LEU A 273 21.97 -7.22 13.55
C LEU A 273 22.41 -8.56 12.97
N ALA A 274 21.68 -9.11 12.00
CA ALA A 274 21.97 -10.45 11.49
C ALA A 274 23.41 -10.50 10.98
N PRO A 275 24.15 -11.61 11.22
CA PRO A 275 25.47 -11.78 10.64
C PRO A 275 25.43 -11.59 9.11
N PRO A 276 26.43 -10.93 8.51
CA PRO A 276 26.58 -10.93 7.05
C PRO A 276 26.55 -12.37 6.53
N VAL A 277 25.94 -12.57 5.37
CA VAL A 277 26.01 -13.85 4.66
C VAL A 277 27.48 -14.13 4.38
N PRO A 278 28.10 -15.16 4.99
CA PRO A 278 29.56 -15.34 4.97
C PRO A 278 30.15 -15.36 3.57
N GLU A 279 29.40 -15.92 2.62
CA GLU A 279 29.79 -16.06 1.21
C GLU A 279 29.74 -14.73 0.45
N CYS A 280 28.94 -13.78 0.94
CA CYS A 280 28.80 -12.46 0.34
C CYS A 280 29.76 -11.44 0.95
N VAL A 281 30.48 -11.75 2.02
CA VAL A 281 31.48 -10.83 2.61
C VAL A 281 32.52 -10.46 1.56
N ALA A 282 32.92 -9.18 1.52
CA ALA A 282 33.89 -8.70 0.54
C ALA A 282 35.19 -9.52 0.60
N GLY A 283 35.60 -10.07 -0.55
CA GLY A 283 36.79 -10.93 -0.66
C GLY A 283 36.60 -12.39 -0.27
N ALA A 284 35.37 -12.87 -0.04
CA ALA A 284 35.08 -14.29 0.19
C ALA A 284 35.53 -15.19 -0.98
N THR A 285 35.97 -16.42 -0.67
CA THR A 285 36.50 -17.38 -1.65
C THR A 285 35.40 -18.19 -2.34
N ALA A 286 35.74 -18.82 -3.48
CA ALA A 286 34.84 -19.74 -4.19
C ALA A 286 34.40 -20.95 -3.33
N GLU A 287 35.18 -21.33 -2.31
CA GLU A 287 34.85 -22.41 -1.39
C GLU A 287 33.79 -22.00 -0.35
N ALA A 288 33.77 -20.72 0.04
CA ALA A 288 32.65 -20.17 0.80
C ALA A 288 31.39 -20.20 -0.08
N ALA A 289 31.49 -19.78 -1.35
CA ALA A 289 30.39 -19.75 -2.31
C ALA A 289 29.69 -21.12 -2.52
N ALA A 290 30.43 -22.24 -2.41
CA ALA A 290 29.86 -23.58 -2.55
C ALA A 290 28.83 -23.93 -1.44
N LYS A 291 28.86 -23.22 -0.30
CA LYS A 291 27.93 -23.44 0.82
C LYS A 291 26.59 -22.72 0.66
N VAL A 292 26.48 -21.75 -0.25
CA VAL A 292 25.25 -20.97 -0.52
C VAL A 292 24.09 -21.86 -0.94
N ALA A 293 24.36 -22.96 -1.66
CA ALA A 293 23.33 -23.79 -2.28
C ALA A 293 22.31 -24.36 -1.27
N ASN A 294 22.73 -24.60 -0.03
CA ASN A 294 21.95 -25.31 0.99
C ASN A 294 21.30 -24.38 2.02
N ASN A 295 21.61 -23.08 2.01
CA ASN A 295 21.06 -22.14 2.97
C ASN A 295 19.78 -21.49 2.43
N THR A 296 18.81 -21.30 3.33
CA THR A 296 17.53 -20.65 2.98
C THR A 296 17.60 -19.13 3.17
N TYR A 297 18.48 -18.65 4.07
CA TYR A 297 18.56 -17.25 4.50
C TYR A 297 17.19 -16.69 4.90
N PHE A 298 16.34 -17.56 5.43
CA PHE A 298 14.98 -17.26 5.87
C PHE A 298 14.96 -17.06 7.38
N TYR A 299 14.38 -15.96 7.83
CA TYR A 299 14.38 -15.57 9.24
C TYR A 299 12.96 -15.44 9.77
N SER A 300 12.76 -15.92 10.99
CA SER A 300 11.55 -15.76 11.79
C SER A 300 11.96 -15.52 13.24
N ASP A 301 11.24 -14.65 13.94
CA ASP A 301 11.47 -14.38 15.37
C ASP A 301 12.91 -14.00 15.69
N CYS A 302 13.52 -13.17 14.82
CA CYS A 302 14.90 -12.71 14.89
C CYS A 302 15.96 -13.83 14.89
N LYS A 303 15.65 -14.98 14.29
CA LYS A 303 16.56 -16.12 14.14
C LYS A 303 16.46 -16.67 12.74
N GLU A 304 17.55 -17.27 12.26
CA GLU A 304 17.49 -18.06 11.05
C GLU A 304 16.57 -19.26 11.33
N ALA A 305 15.53 -19.38 10.54
CA ALA A 305 14.57 -20.46 10.61
C ALA A 305 14.82 -21.37 9.42
N HIS A 306 14.80 -22.69 9.66
CA HIS A 306 14.62 -23.59 8.54
C HIS A 306 13.27 -23.25 7.90
N ALA A 307 13.25 -23.03 6.58
CA ALA A 307 12.02 -23.13 5.81
C ALA A 307 11.58 -24.61 5.75
N ASP A 308 11.49 -25.25 6.93
CA ASP A 308 11.02 -26.60 7.15
C ASP A 308 9.50 -26.54 7.12
N THR A 309 8.95 -26.49 5.91
CA THR A 309 7.65 -27.07 5.59
C THR A 309 7.47 -27.03 4.08
N THR A 310 7.73 -28.19 3.48
CA THR A 310 7.37 -28.63 2.11
C THR A 310 8.22 -28.09 0.93
N ASP A 311 8.99 -29.01 0.34
CA ASP A 311 9.59 -29.04 -1.01
C ASP A 311 10.58 -27.96 -1.50
N ILE A 312 10.76 -26.80 -0.85
CA ILE A 312 11.76 -25.78 -1.28
C ILE A 312 13.20 -26.33 -1.36
N ALA A 313 13.62 -27.12 -0.36
CA ALA A 313 14.95 -27.74 -0.33
C ALA A 313 15.10 -28.85 -1.39
N LYS A 314 13.99 -29.40 -1.91
CA LYS A 314 13.97 -30.39 -3.00
C LYS A 314 13.90 -29.75 -4.39
N LEU A 315 13.84 -28.42 -4.45
CA LEU A 315 13.85 -27.64 -5.68
C LEU A 315 15.15 -26.82 -5.76
N PRO A 316 16.31 -27.48 -5.99
CA PRO A 316 17.60 -26.79 -6.03
C PRO A 316 17.71 -25.78 -7.17
N ASP A 317 16.97 -26.01 -8.27
CA ASP A 317 17.00 -25.16 -9.47
C ASP A 317 16.01 -23.97 -9.40
N ALA A 318 15.01 -24.04 -8.51
CA ALA A 318 13.97 -23.02 -8.41
C ALA A 318 14.49 -21.59 -8.15
N PRO A 319 15.53 -21.36 -7.31
CA PRO A 319 16.18 -20.04 -7.22
C PRO A 319 16.60 -19.45 -8.56
N ALA A 320 17.31 -20.23 -9.38
CA ALA A 320 17.79 -19.79 -10.68
C ALA A 320 16.64 -19.62 -11.68
N GLN A 321 15.64 -20.51 -11.63
CA GLN A 321 14.47 -20.44 -12.49
C GLN A 321 13.58 -19.23 -12.17
N VAL A 322 13.30 -18.93 -10.89
CA VAL A 322 12.56 -17.71 -10.50
C VAL A 322 13.25 -16.47 -11.05
N TRP A 323 14.58 -16.41 -10.94
CA TRP A 323 15.35 -15.31 -11.52
C TRP A 323 15.17 -15.20 -13.03
N ALA A 324 15.31 -16.31 -13.76
CA ALA A 324 15.15 -16.33 -15.21
C ALA A 324 13.72 -15.97 -15.66
N VAL A 325 12.69 -16.43 -14.94
CA VAL A 325 11.29 -16.03 -15.16
C VAL A 325 11.13 -14.52 -14.95
N SER A 326 11.68 -13.98 -13.87
CA SER A 326 11.59 -12.55 -13.57
C SER A 326 12.30 -11.68 -14.62
N GLU A 327 13.50 -12.05 -15.07
CA GLU A 327 14.20 -11.37 -16.17
C GLU A 327 13.37 -11.40 -17.46
N ARG A 328 12.81 -12.57 -17.80
CA ARG A 328 11.94 -12.73 -18.97
C ARG A 328 10.71 -11.83 -18.89
N CYS A 329 10.00 -11.82 -17.76
CA CYS A 329 8.83 -10.96 -17.58
C CYS A 329 9.18 -9.48 -17.70
N VAL A 330 10.28 -9.02 -17.09
CA VAL A 330 10.75 -7.64 -17.22
C VAL A 330 11.05 -7.28 -18.67
N ALA A 331 11.72 -8.18 -19.41
CA ALA A 331 12.06 -7.97 -20.81
C ALA A 331 10.81 -7.93 -21.71
N GLU A 332 9.86 -8.84 -21.49
CA GLU A 332 8.59 -8.87 -22.23
C GLU A 332 7.77 -7.59 -22.01
N VAL A 333 7.68 -7.11 -20.77
CA VAL A 333 6.98 -5.84 -20.48
C VAL A 333 7.65 -4.68 -21.20
N ALA A 334 8.99 -4.60 -21.15
CA ALA A 334 9.73 -3.55 -21.85
C ALA A 334 9.50 -3.60 -23.38
N ALA A 335 9.46 -4.81 -23.97
CA ALA A 335 9.18 -4.98 -25.39
C ALA A 335 7.75 -4.54 -25.75
N ARG A 336 6.74 -4.90 -24.94
CA ARG A 336 5.35 -4.45 -25.11
C ARG A 336 5.23 -2.93 -25.02
N GLU A 337 5.93 -2.30 -24.08
CA GLU A 337 5.95 -0.84 -23.94
C GLU A 337 6.60 -0.14 -25.14
N ALA A 338 7.72 -0.68 -25.65
CA ALA A 338 8.38 -0.15 -26.84
C ALA A 338 7.48 -0.23 -28.08
N ALA A 339 6.86 -1.39 -28.31
CA ALA A 339 5.92 -1.59 -29.41
C ALA A 339 4.71 -0.64 -29.32
N ARG A 340 4.16 -0.43 -28.12
CA ARG A 340 3.06 0.55 -27.91
C ARG A 340 3.49 1.98 -28.27
N LYS A 341 4.70 2.40 -27.86
CA LYS A 341 5.23 3.74 -28.20
C LYS A 341 5.43 3.92 -29.71
N GLU A 342 5.92 2.89 -30.40
CA GLU A 342 6.06 2.90 -31.86
C GLU A 342 4.70 3.00 -32.56
N GLU A 343 3.70 2.24 -32.10
CA GLU A 343 2.34 2.31 -32.64
C GLU A 343 1.70 3.70 -32.39
N GLU A 344 1.86 4.27 -31.20
CA GLU A 344 1.39 5.62 -30.88
C GLU A 344 2.07 6.69 -31.75
N ALA A 345 3.38 6.58 -31.95
CA ALA A 345 4.13 7.49 -32.83
C ALA A 345 3.69 7.35 -34.30
N ALA A 346 3.47 6.13 -34.77
CA ALA A 346 2.97 5.87 -36.12
C ALA A 346 1.54 6.43 -36.32
N LYS A 347 0.65 6.27 -35.34
CA LYS A 347 -0.69 6.87 -35.36
C LYS A 347 -0.63 8.40 -35.36
N ALA A 348 0.25 9.00 -34.55
CA ALA A 348 0.45 10.45 -34.53
C ALA A 348 0.97 10.97 -35.89
N ALA A 349 1.88 10.24 -36.54
CA ALA A 349 2.43 10.59 -37.84
C ALA A 349 1.43 10.40 -39.01
N ALA A 350 0.51 9.44 -38.90
CA ALA A 350 -0.53 9.17 -39.90
C ALA A 350 -1.75 10.11 -39.79
N MET A 351 -1.83 10.94 -38.75
CA MET A 351 -2.93 11.89 -38.56
C MET A 351 -2.79 13.05 -39.57
N PRO A 352 -3.79 13.32 -40.43
CA PRO A 352 -3.64 14.31 -41.50
C PRO A 352 -3.34 15.70 -40.94
N GLN A 353 -2.33 16.38 -41.52
CA GLN A 353 -2.07 17.79 -41.20
C GLN A 353 -3.33 18.60 -41.47
N ARG A 354 -3.80 19.30 -40.44
CA ARG A 354 -5.00 20.14 -40.50
C ARG A 354 -4.81 21.17 -41.62
N VAL A 355 -5.63 21.11 -42.67
CA VAL A 355 -5.68 22.14 -43.72
C VAL A 355 -5.99 23.48 -43.07
N THR A 356 -5.07 24.43 -43.19
CA THR A 356 -5.23 25.81 -42.71
C THR A 356 -6.26 26.52 -43.59
N GLY A 357 -7.51 26.53 -43.15
CA GLY A 357 -8.54 27.44 -43.65
C GLY A 357 -8.25 28.90 -43.27
N PRO A 358 -8.97 29.88 -43.87
CA PRO A 358 -8.69 31.30 -43.74
C PRO A 358 -8.66 31.70 -42.26
N GLU A 359 -7.68 32.54 -41.91
CA GLU A 359 -7.31 32.95 -40.55
C GLU A 359 -8.51 32.93 -39.61
N ARG A 360 -8.61 31.85 -38.84
CA ARG A 360 -9.33 31.92 -37.58
C ARG A 360 -8.60 32.99 -36.79
N VAL A 361 -9.30 34.08 -36.50
CA VAL A 361 -8.98 35.05 -35.45
C VAL A 361 -8.18 34.31 -34.40
N ALA A 362 -6.91 34.70 -34.23
CA ALA A 362 -6.02 34.07 -33.26
C ALA A 362 -6.82 33.92 -31.97
N ALA A 363 -7.19 32.69 -31.67
CA ALA A 363 -7.80 32.39 -30.40
C ALA A 363 -6.69 32.67 -29.42
N THR A 364 -6.73 33.88 -28.84
CA THR A 364 -6.11 34.17 -27.56
C THR A 364 -6.53 33.02 -26.67
N GLY A 365 -5.57 32.12 -26.44
CA GLY A 365 -5.82 30.90 -25.70
C GLY A 365 -6.49 31.22 -24.38
N SER A 366 -7.43 30.37 -24.01
CA SER A 366 -7.92 30.24 -22.64
C SER A 366 -8.31 28.77 -22.44
N GLU A 367 -7.73 27.98 -21.54
CA GLU A 367 -6.56 28.20 -20.65
C GLU A 367 -6.06 26.88 -19.98
N TRP A 368 -6.53 25.68 -20.37
CA TRP A 368 -6.45 24.45 -19.53
C TRP A 368 -5.93 23.20 -20.26
N ASN A 369 -4.71 23.27 -20.80
CA ASN A 369 -3.93 22.13 -21.31
C ASN A 369 -4.45 21.40 -22.56
N ALA A 370 -4.52 22.10 -23.68
CA ALA A 370 -4.29 21.46 -24.97
C ALA A 370 -2.78 21.48 -25.30
N GLY A 371 -1.97 20.64 -24.65
CA GLY A 371 -0.58 20.40 -25.07
C GLY A 371 0.51 20.19 -24.01
N SER A 372 0.22 20.25 -22.71
CA SER A 372 1.25 20.27 -21.65
C SER A 372 1.12 19.13 -20.64
N TYR A 373 2.26 18.54 -20.25
CA TYR A 373 2.39 17.39 -19.31
C TYR A 373 2.29 17.76 -17.82
N HIS A 374 1.95 19.00 -17.49
CA HIS A 374 1.76 19.45 -16.10
C HIS A 374 0.28 19.32 -15.73
N TRP A 375 -0.06 18.57 -14.68
CA TRP A 375 -1.42 18.54 -14.15
C TRP A 375 -1.68 19.80 -13.33
N GLU A 376 -2.87 20.35 -13.44
CA GLU A 376 -3.36 21.42 -12.58
C GLU A 376 -4.56 20.88 -11.80
N GLU A 377 -4.60 21.17 -10.51
CA GLU A 377 -5.64 20.74 -9.59
C GLU A 377 -6.36 21.98 -9.07
N LYS A 378 -7.68 22.01 -9.25
CA LYS A 378 -8.50 23.10 -8.74
C LYS A 378 -9.31 22.64 -7.53
N PRO A 379 -9.22 23.35 -6.40
CA PRO A 379 -10.13 23.11 -5.29
C PRO A 379 -11.55 23.53 -5.71
N VAL A 380 -12.50 22.63 -5.50
CA VAL A 380 -13.95 22.88 -5.60
C VAL A 380 -14.65 22.67 -4.25
N GLY A 381 -13.87 22.48 -3.18
CA GLY A 381 -14.34 22.20 -1.82
C GLY A 381 -15.40 23.18 -1.30
N ALA A 382 -15.23 24.49 -1.56
CA ALA A 382 -16.20 25.50 -1.12
C ALA A 382 -17.61 25.28 -1.73
N TRP A 383 -17.67 25.02 -3.03
CA TRP A 383 -18.94 24.72 -3.71
C TRP A 383 -19.50 23.37 -3.27
N ALA A 384 -18.65 22.37 -3.13
CA ALA A 384 -19.02 21.03 -2.73
C ALA A 384 -19.63 21.00 -1.32
N THR A 385 -19.03 21.71 -0.36
CA THR A 385 -19.57 21.89 0.99
C THR A 385 -20.94 22.59 0.97
N GLU A 386 -21.07 23.72 0.24
CA GLU A 386 -22.34 24.45 0.13
C GLU A 386 -23.46 23.57 -0.44
N ARG A 387 -23.16 22.83 -1.51
CA ARG A 387 -24.15 21.98 -2.17
C ARG A 387 -24.55 20.76 -1.34
N LEU A 388 -23.61 20.15 -0.63
CA LEU A 388 -23.92 19.08 0.33
C LEU A 388 -24.84 19.58 1.44
N THR A 389 -24.54 20.75 2.00
CA THR A 389 -25.38 21.38 3.04
C THR A 389 -26.80 21.64 2.52
N GLU A 390 -26.94 22.15 1.30
CA GLU A 390 -28.25 22.39 0.68
C GLU A 390 -29.06 21.08 0.48
N LEU A 391 -28.44 20.06 -0.12
CA LEU A 391 -29.13 18.80 -0.42
C LEU A 391 -29.52 18.03 0.85
N LEU A 392 -28.64 18.01 1.85
CA LEU A 392 -28.90 17.31 3.10
C LEU A 392 -29.88 18.08 3.99
N GLY A 393 -29.85 19.42 3.96
CA GLY A 393 -30.83 20.26 4.67
C GLY A 393 -32.24 20.15 4.11
N ALA A 394 -32.40 19.74 2.85
CA ALA A 394 -33.69 19.48 2.21
C ALA A 394 -34.15 18.02 2.35
N PHE A 395 -33.44 17.18 3.10
CA PHE A 395 -33.76 15.76 3.22
C PHE A 395 -35.03 15.53 4.04
N GLU A 396 -36.02 14.89 3.42
CA GLU A 396 -37.25 14.41 4.05
C GLU A 396 -37.70 13.10 3.41
N VAL A 397 -38.12 12.13 4.22
CA VAL A 397 -38.57 10.82 3.75
C VAL A 397 -39.67 10.25 4.65
N GLU A 398 -40.68 9.66 4.04
CA GLU A 398 -41.77 8.97 4.74
C GLU A 398 -41.45 7.47 4.86
N VAL A 399 -41.52 6.91 6.08
CA VAL A 399 -41.30 5.50 6.36
C VAL A 399 -42.64 4.83 6.64
N ALA A 400 -43.05 3.91 5.77
CA ALA A 400 -44.34 3.23 5.89
C ALA A 400 -44.37 2.16 7.00
N GLY A 401 -45.54 1.95 7.62
CA GLY A 401 -45.82 0.85 8.56
C GLY A 401 -46.13 1.29 10.00
N ALA A 402 -46.54 0.34 10.85
CA ALA A 402 -46.84 0.61 12.26
C ALA A 402 -45.56 0.98 13.03
N GLY A 403 -45.51 2.20 13.58
CA GLY A 403 -44.29 2.77 14.17
C GLY A 403 -43.37 3.43 13.13
N GLY A 404 -43.83 3.59 11.89
CA GLY A 404 -43.23 4.44 10.86
C GLY A 404 -43.50 5.93 11.11
N GLY A 405 -43.22 6.76 10.12
CA GLY A 405 -43.18 8.20 10.33
C GLY A 405 -42.42 8.98 9.27
N THR A 406 -42.47 10.31 9.37
CA THR A 406 -41.66 11.20 8.53
C THR A 406 -40.34 11.49 9.23
N ILE A 407 -39.23 11.33 8.52
CA ILE A 407 -37.89 11.71 8.97
C ILE A 407 -37.44 12.90 8.15
N SER A 408 -36.98 13.96 8.82
CA SER A 408 -36.41 15.15 8.19
C SER A 408 -35.09 15.53 8.85
N VAL A 409 -34.20 16.18 8.11
CA VAL A 409 -33.00 16.81 8.70
C VAL A 409 -33.41 18.14 9.31
N SER A 410 -33.20 18.30 10.62
CA SER A 410 -33.49 19.55 11.33
C SER A 410 -32.32 20.53 11.25
N GLU A 411 -31.08 20.02 11.26
CA GLU A 411 -29.87 20.83 11.14
C GLU A 411 -28.72 20.05 10.48
N VAL A 412 -27.94 20.72 9.62
CA VAL A 412 -26.66 20.20 9.12
C VAL A 412 -25.53 20.75 10.01
N LYS A 413 -25.15 20.01 11.07
CA LYS A 413 -24.13 20.47 12.04
C LYS A 413 -22.77 20.75 11.42
N SER A 414 -22.31 19.87 10.54
CA SER A 414 -21.01 20.04 9.88
C SER A 414 -20.91 19.23 8.60
N VAL A 415 -20.31 19.83 7.59
CA VAL A 415 -19.80 19.17 6.38
C VAL A 415 -18.33 19.58 6.26
N THR A 416 -17.43 18.70 6.68
CA THR A 416 -16.00 18.99 6.78
C THR A 416 -15.23 18.07 5.84
N GLY A 417 -14.44 18.64 4.95
CA GLY A 417 -13.74 17.87 3.93
C GLY A 417 -13.18 18.77 2.84
N ASP A 418 -12.69 18.15 1.77
CA ASP A 418 -12.22 18.85 0.59
C ASP A 418 -12.67 18.12 -0.68
N ALA A 419 -12.73 18.87 -1.78
CA ALA A 419 -12.96 18.35 -3.10
C ALA A 419 -12.11 19.09 -4.12
N SER A 420 -11.54 18.36 -5.07
CA SER A 420 -10.74 18.93 -6.14
C SER A 420 -11.01 18.25 -7.48
N VAL A 421 -10.72 18.97 -8.56
CA VAL A 421 -10.82 18.48 -9.92
C VAL A 421 -9.48 18.61 -10.61
N SER A 422 -9.01 17.51 -11.20
CA SER A 422 -7.78 17.45 -11.98
C SER A 422 -8.07 16.91 -13.39
N VAL A 423 -7.49 17.52 -14.42
CA VAL A 423 -7.55 17.00 -15.80
C VAL A 423 -6.23 16.31 -16.14
N ARG A 424 -6.28 15.01 -16.38
CA ARG A 424 -5.11 14.17 -16.70
C ARG A 424 -5.30 13.50 -18.05
N LYS A 425 -4.43 13.81 -19.01
CA LYS A 425 -4.47 13.24 -20.38
C LYS A 425 -5.87 13.37 -21.03
N GLY A 426 -6.51 14.53 -20.86
CA GLY A 426 -7.86 14.80 -21.38
C GLY A 426 -9.01 14.13 -20.62
N LYS A 427 -8.73 13.39 -19.53
CA LYS A 427 -9.76 12.83 -18.63
C LYS A 427 -9.88 13.68 -17.38
N LYS A 428 -11.11 13.99 -17.00
CA LYS A 428 -11.43 14.68 -15.74
C LYS A 428 -11.44 13.66 -14.60
N VAL A 429 -10.73 13.97 -13.53
CA VAL A 429 -10.64 13.16 -12.31
C VAL A 429 -11.08 14.06 -11.16
N VAL A 430 -12.09 13.62 -10.43
CA VAL A 430 -12.63 14.32 -9.26
C VAL A 430 -12.16 13.58 -8.02
N PHE A 431 -11.58 14.30 -7.07
CA PHE A 431 -11.23 13.79 -5.75
C PHE A 431 -12.11 14.49 -4.72
N PHE A 432 -12.61 13.75 -3.73
CA PHE A 432 -13.32 14.32 -2.59
C PHE A 432 -13.26 13.37 -1.40
N GLU A 433 -13.29 13.93 -0.20
CA GLU A 433 -13.43 13.23 1.07
C GLU A 433 -14.17 14.15 2.04
N TYR A 434 -15.28 13.69 2.61
CA TYR A 434 -16.11 14.46 3.53
C TYR A 434 -16.56 13.65 4.73
N ALA A 435 -16.53 14.31 5.90
CA ALA A 435 -17.22 13.89 7.11
C ALA A 435 -18.46 14.78 7.32
N ILE A 436 -19.60 14.15 7.58
CA ILE A 436 -20.93 14.80 7.64
C ILE A 436 -21.58 14.48 8.97
N LYS A 437 -22.12 15.51 9.63
CA LYS A 437 -22.94 15.38 10.84
C LYS A 437 -24.25 16.15 10.69
N LEU A 438 -25.35 15.49 11.02
CA LEU A 438 -26.71 15.99 10.88
C LEU A 438 -27.47 15.79 12.20
N GLU A 439 -28.39 16.69 12.51
CA GLU A 439 -29.53 16.41 13.39
C GLU A 439 -30.74 16.01 12.55
N TRP A 440 -31.50 15.05 13.04
CA TRP A 440 -32.74 14.61 12.40
C TRP A 440 -33.90 14.66 13.39
N HIS A 441 -35.08 14.94 12.85
CA HIS A 441 -36.36 14.92 13.54
C HIS A 441 -37.26 13.86 12.89
N GLY A 442 -38.02 13.15 13.71
CA GLY A 442 -38.93 12.08 13.31
C GLY A 442 -40.33 12.24 13.91
N ASP A 443 -41.36 12.29 13.06
CA ASP A 443 -42.76 12.24 13.49
C ASP A 443 -43.25 10.79 13.47
N ILE A 444 -43.64 10.24 14.62
CA ILE A 444 -44.08 8.85 14.76
C ILE A 444 -45.59 8.76 14.52
N ILE A 445 -46.03 7.91 13.58
CA ILE A 445 -47.44 7.70 13.27
C ILE A 445 -48.00 6.38 13.83
N ASP A 446 -49.30 6.39 14.15
CA ASP A 446 -50.05 5.18 14.47
C ASP A 446 -50.50 4.40 13.22
N ALA A 447 -51.17 3.26 13.41
CA ALA A 447 -51.69 2.45 12.31
C ALA A 447 -52.76 3.16 11.45
N GLY A 448 -53.31 4.28 11.92
CA GLY A 448 -54.23 5.16 11.19
C GLY A 448 -53.55 6.36 10.52
N GLY A 449 -52.22 6.46 10.57
CA GLY A 449 -51.45 7.55 9.98
C GLY A 449 -51.45 8.84 10.79
N LYS A 450 -51.94 8.83 12.04
CA LYS A 450 -51.95 10.01 12.89
C LYS A 450 -50.64 10.11 13.67
N VAL A 451 -50.04 11.31 13.70
CA VAL A 451 -48.85 11.56 14.53
C VAL A 451 -49.19 11.40 16.01
N VAL A 452 -48.49 10.48 16.68
CA VAL A 452 -48.69 10.10 18.09
C VAL A 452 -47.48 10.39 18.97
N GLY A 453 -46.35 10.79 18.39
CA GLY A 453 -45.16 11.20 19.11
C GLY A 453 -44.09 11.74 18.17
N THR A 454 -42.99 12.23 18.73
CA THR A 454 -41.83 12.70 17.98
C THR A 454 -40.54 12.18 18.60
N CYS A 455 -39.47 12.12 17.83
CA CYS A 455 -38.12 11.81 18.31
C CYS A 455 -37.07 12.60 17.51
N GLU A 456 -35.90 12.77 18.08
CA GLU A 456 -34.79 13.47 17.45
C GLU A 456 -33.51 12.63 17.60
N GLY A 457 -32.42 13.01 16.92
CA GLY A 457 -31.13 12.38 17.12
C GLY A 457 -30.08 12.88 16.14
N GLU A 458 -28.94 12.20 16.09
CA GLU A 458 -27.83 12.57 15.20
C GLU A 458 -27.55 11.49 14.16
N VAL A 459 -27.13 11.94 12.98
CA VAL A 459 -26.50 11.09 11.96
C VAL A 459 -25.05 11.52 11.81
N ASP A 460 -24.12 10.57 11.93
CA ASP A 460 -22.68 10.76 11.73
C ASP A 460 -22.22 9.85 10.57
N ILE A 461 -21.73 10.47 9.51
CA ILE A 461 -21.16 9.82 8.34
C ILE A 461 -19.68 10.24 8.27
N PRO A 462 -18.77 9.46 8.86
CA PRO A 462 -17.42 9.93 9.17
C PRO A 462 -16.48 9.98 7.95
N ASP A 463 -16.81 9.27 6.88
CA ASP A 463 -15.94 9.11 5.70
C ASP A 463 -16.80 8.87 4.46
N VAL A 464 -16.90 9.88 3.59
CA VAL A 464 -17.53 9.80 2.28
C VAL A 464 -16.54 10.26 1.21
N ASP A 465 -16.00 9.30 0.49
CA ASP A 465 -15.01 9.48 -0.56
C ASP A 465 -15.47 8.87 -1.91
N GLN A 466 -14.63 8.97 -2.94
CA GLN A 466 -14.93 8.43 -4.26
C GLN A 466 -15.13 6.89 -4.29
N GLU A 467 -14.40 6.14 -3.46
CA GLU A 467 -14.47 4.67 -3.43
C GLU A 467 -15.76 4.20 -2.73
N SER A 468 -16.07 4.79 -1.59
CA SER A 468 -17.26 4.49 -0.78
C SER A 468 -18.56 4.75 -1.52
N VAL A 469 -18.58 5.75 -2.41
CA VAL A 469 -19.72 6.09 -3.27
C VAL A 469 -19.91 5.10 -4.41
N SER A 470 -18.81 4.68 -5.06
CA SER A 470 -18.83 3.69 -6.14
C SER A 470 -19.34 2.34 -5.64
N ASP A 471 -18.91 1.95 -4.44
CA ASP A 471 -19.23 0.65 -3.85
C ASP A 471 -20.52 0.69 -3.00
N GLY A 472 -21.06 1.89 -2.74
CA GLY A 472 -22.27 2.12 -1.96
C GLY A 472 -22.13 1.81 -0.46
N ASP A 473 -20.90 1.70 0.05
CA ASP A 473 -20.55 1.10 1.35
C ASP A 473 -19.83 2.09 2.30
N TYR A 474 -20.44 3.24 2.57
CA TYR A 474 -20.05 4.12 3.68
C TYR A 474 -20.90 3.88 4.94
N GLU A 475 -20.25 4.04 6.09
CA GLU A 475 -20.83 3.88 7.42
C GLU A 475 -21.78 5.02 7.74
N ILE A 476 -23.02 4.71 8.12
CA ILE A 476 -23.99 5.69 8.63
C ILE A 476 -24.27 5.33 10.09
N ARG A 477 -23.76 6.14 11.02
CA ARG A 477 -24.03 6.00 12.45
C ARG A 477 -25.22 6.87 12.78
N VAL A 478 -26.17 6.32 13.53
CA VAL A 478 -27.40 7.04 13.91
C VAL A 478 -27.60 6.89 15.41
N SER A 479 -27.76 8.00 16.11
CA SER A 479 -28.27 8.07 17.48
C SER A 479 -29.74 8.51 17.47
N VAL A 480 -30.44 8.22 18.56
CA VAL A 480 -31.81 8.67 18.79
C VAL A 480 -31.95 9.08 20.25
N GLU A 481 -32.57 10.22 20.47
CA GLU A 481 -32.93 10.78 21.77
C GLU A 481 -34.42 10.57 22.00
N GLY A 482 -34.75 9.89 23.10
CA GLY A 482 -36.11 9.41 23.39
C GLY A 482 -36.23 7.89 23.18
N GLY A 483 -37.03 7.24 24.03
CA GLY A 483 -37.22 5.79 24.04
C GLY A 483 -38.62 5.39 23.58
N GLY A 484 -38.71 4.32 22.79
CA GLY A 484 -39.99 3.76 22.34
C GLY A 484 -39.87 3.05 20.99
N ALA A 485 -40.80 2.13 20.72
CA ALA A 485 -40.74 1.28 19.53
C ALA A 485 -40.76 2.06 18.20
N GLY A 486 -41.42 3.23 18.14
CA GLY A 486 -41.42 4.10 16.96
C GLY A 486 -40.08 4.81 16.73
N ALA A 487 -39.47 5.35 17.79
CA ALA A 487 -38.15 6.00 17.70
C ALA A 487 -37.06 5.00 17.25
N ASP A 488 -37.09 3.78 17.79
CA ASP A 488 -36.18 2.70 17.38
C ASP A 488 -36.39 2.28 15.91
N ALA A 489 -37.63 2.30 15.43
CA ALA A 489 -37.97 1.98 14.05
C ALA A 489 -37.44 3.04 13.06
N LEU A 490 -37.66 4.32 13.34
CA LEU A 490 -37.14 5.42 12.52
C LEU A 490 -35.60 5.46 12.50
N ALA A 491 -34.96 5.31 13.67
CA ALA A 491 -33.50 5.21 13.75
C ALA A 491 -32.94 4.00 12.98
N THR A 492 -33.64 2.85 13.02
CA THR A 492 -33.28 1.68 12.23
C THR A 492 -33.44 1.92 10.73
N SER A 493 -34.47 2.68 10.33
CA SER A 493 -34.69 3.07 8.93
C SER A 493 -33.53 3.92 8.39
N LEU A 494 -33.01 4.87 9.19
CA LEU A 494 -31.83 5.67 8.83
C LEU A 494 -30.55 4.84 8.76
N ARG A 495 -30.38 3.84 9.64
CA ARG A 495 -29.18 2.97 9.63
C ARG A 495 -29.14 2.03 8.43
N LYS A 496 -30.26 1.40 8.07
CA LYS A 496 -30.28 0.31 7.07
C LYS A 496 -31.61 0.09 6.34
N GLY A 497 -32.60 0.96 6.51
CA GLY A 497 -33.92 0.84 5.91
C GLY A 497 -34.14 1.80 4.74
N GLU A 498 -35.38 2.25 4.58
CA GLU A 498 -35.82 3.12 3.48
C GLU A 498 -35.16 4.51 3.55
N ALA A 499 -35.12 5.11 4.73
CA ALA A 499 -34.47 6.42 4.92
C ALA A 499 -32.96 6.36 4.63
N SER A 500 -32.30 5.25 4.96
CA SER A 500 -30.90 5.02 4.59
C SER A 500 -30.70 5.01 3.06
N LYS A 501 -31.61 4.39 2.31
CA LYS A 501 -31.54 4.35 0.84
C LYS A 501 -31.73 5.73 0.23
N GLU A 502 -32.68 6.51 0.75
CA GLU A 502 -32.94 7.86 0.24
C GLU A 502 -31.78 8.81 0.56
N LEU A 503 -31.20 8.71 1.76
CA LEU A 503 -30.02 9.49 2.14
C LEU A 503 -28.82 9.15 1.22
N ARG A 504 -28.67 7.86 0.89
CA ARG A 504 -27.66 7.41 -0.09
C ARG A 504 -27.94 7.93 -1.50
N ALA A 505 -29.21 7.98 -1.92
CA ALA A 505 -29.59 8.53 -3.22
C ALA A 505 -29.35 10.05 -3.31
N THR A 506 -29.57 10.78 -2.22
CA THR A 506 -29.28 12.22 -2.10
C THR A 506 -27.78 12.47 -2.31
N LEU A 507 -26.93 11.72 -1.62
CA LEU A 507 -25.47 11.78 -1.80
C LEU A 507 -25.08 11.38 -3.22
N ALA A 508 -25.64 10.29 -3.78
CA ALA A 508 -25.41 9.89 -5.16
C ALA A 508 -25.74 10.97 -6.20
N THR A 509 -26.76 11.79 -5.94
CA THR A 509 -27.12 12.93 -6.78
C THR A 509 -26.05 14.02 -6.72
N PHE A 510 -25.61 14.38 -5.52
CA PHE A 510 -24.50 15.32 -5.34
C PHE A 510 -23.25 14.90 -6.12
N TRP A 511 -22.90 13.61 -6.09
CA TRP A 511 -21.71 13.09 -6.77
C TRP A 511 -21.79 13.24 -8.30
N LYS A 512 -22.97 13.03 -8.89
CA LYS A 512 -23.17 13.25 -10.32
C LYS A 512 -22.99 14.73 -10.68
N GLU A 513 -23.46 15.64 -9.83
CA GLU A 513 -23.29 17.08 -10.04
C GLU A 513 -21.82 17.50 -9.92
N LEU A 514 -21.10 16.96 -8.93
CA LEU A 514 -19.66 17.21 -8.76
C LEU A 514 -18.84 16.68 -9.94
N GLN A 515 -19.21 15.53 -10.52
CA GLN A 515 -18.57 14.99 -11.72
C GLN A 515 -18.84 15.81 -13.00
N ALA A 516 -20.01 16.44 -13.08
CA ALA A 516 -20.36 17.30 -14.21
C ALA A 516 -19.64 18.67 -14.15
N ARG A 517 -19.35 19.15 -12.94
CA ARG A 517 -18.59 20.37 -12.66
C ARG A 517 -17.18 20.26 -13.17
#